data_AF-A0AAV3UK12-F1
#
_entry.id   AF-A0AAV3UK12-F1
#
_cell.length_a   1.000
_cell.length_b   1.000
_cell.length_c   1.000
_cell.angle_alpha   90.00
_cell.angle_beta   90.00
_cell.angle_gamma   90.00
#
_symmetry.space_group_name_H-M   'P 1'
#
loop_
_entity.id
_entity.type
_entity.pdbx_description
1 polymer ?
#
loop_
_entity_poly.entity_id
_entity_poly.type
_entity_poly.pdbx_seq_one_letter_code
_entity_poly.pdbx_strand_id
1 'polypeptide(L)'
;MVWGGLALIIDRGSYRVRFGIAGVVVALVSLSRLVLGVHYFVDVLAGILLGIVVFGSLYWLAENGTHPERVLLTAVVIGSVGLLVNLTFESVVAIGGAFGGWVVWRTVTEVIPNQPSTRREVIVALFVGVIANGIFGAVYILDIPYPFTFLGTAIAVGTAVGAPIIGKWLS
;
A
#
# COMPACT_ATOMS: atom_id res chain seq x y z
N MET A 1 -0.42 9.81 -0.34
CA MET A 1 -0.80 8.68 -1.22
C MET A 1 -1.90 7.81 -0.59
N VAL A 2 -1.65 7.13 0.53
CA VAL A 2 -2.62 6.24 1.20
C VAL A 2 -3.97 6.92 1.45
N TRP A 3 -3.97 8.06 2.17
CA TRP A 3 -5.20 8.80 2.48
C TRP A 3 -5.93 9.33 1.24
N GLY A 4 -5.20 9.68 0.18
CA GLY A 4 -5.78 10.10 -1.09
C GLY A 4 -6.48 8.96 -1.82
N GLY A 5 -5.87 7.76 -1.86
CA GLY A 5 -6.50 6.56 -2.42
C GLY A 5 -7.72 6.12 -1.62
N LEU A 6 -7.65 6.20 -0.30
CA LEU A 6 -8.78 5.93 0.60
C LEU A 6 -9.94 6.90 0.33
N ALA A 7 -9.61 8.18 0.15
CA ALA A 7 -10.55 9.21 -0.26
C ALA A 7 -11.10 9.03 -1.68
N LEU A 8 -10.56 8.13 -2.52
CA LEU A 8 -11.13 7.76 -3.84
C LEU A 8 -12.08 6.54 -3.75
N ILE A 9 -11.85 5.63 -2.81
CA ILE A 9 -12.61 4.37 -2.71
C ILE A 9 -13.85 4.49 -1.81
N ILE A 10 -13.83 5.35 -0.78
CA ILE A 10 -14.98 5.48 0.13
C ILE A 10 -16.15 6.18 -0.56
N ASP A 11 -17.24 5.49 -0.89
CA ASP A 11 -18.42 6.11 -1.53
C ASP A 11 -19.30 6.95 -0.58
N ARG A 12 -18.90 7.12 0.67
CA ARG A 12 -19.68 7.81 1.69
C ARG A 12 -19.29 9.30 1.77
N GLY A 13 -20.24 10.18 1.45
CA GLY A 13 -20.10 11.63 1.54
C GLY A 13 -19.59 12.29 0.24
N SER A 14 -19.55 13.63 0.23
CA SER A 14 -19.11 14.38 -0.95
C SER A 14 -17.59 14.32 -1.12
N TYR A 15 -17.10 14.45 -2.36
CA TYR A 15 -15.67 14.45 -2.69
C TYR A 15 -14.91 15.50 -1.86
N ARG A 16 -15.51 16.68 -1.63
CA ARG A 16 -14.89 17.77 -0.86
C ARG A 16 -14.60 17.36 0.58
N VAL A 17 -15.51 16.63 1.21
CA VAL A 17 -15.35 16.17 2.59
C VAL A 17 -14.29 15.07 2.67
N ARG A 18 -14.33 14.09 1.77
CA ARG A 18 -13.36 12.98 1.71
C ARG A 18 -11.92 13.48 1.54
N PHE A 19 -11.69 14.32 0.54
CA PHE A 19 -10.37 14.91 0.29
C PHE A 19 -9.97 15.93 1.36
N GLY A 20 -10.93 16.65 1.94
CA GLY A 20 -10.70 17.54 3.08
C GLY A 20 -10.15 16.78 4.29
N ILE A 21 -10.77 15.65 4.67
CA ILE A 21 -10.30 14.79 5.76
C ILE A 21 -8.90 14.25 5.45
N ALA A 22 -8.68 13.73 4.23
CA ALA A 22 -7.37 13.24 3.82
C ALA A 22 -6.29 14.35 3.93
N GLY A 23 -6.62 15.56 3.50
CA GLY A 23 -5.74 16.73 3.61
C GLY A 23 -5.42 17.09 5.06
N VAL A 24 -6.43 17.08 5.95
CA VAL A 24 -6.24 17.34 7.39
C VAL A 24 -5.32 16.30 8.01
N VAL A 25 -5.52 15.01 7.73
CA VAL A 25 -4.67 13.95 8.27
C VAL A 25 -3.23 14.11 7.77
N VAL A 26 -3.03 14.39 6.48
CA VAL A 26 -1.70 14.66 5.92
C VAL A 26 -1.06 15.88 6.60
N ALA A 27 -1.82 16.96 6.82
CA ALA A 27 -1.32 18.16 7.49
C ALA A 27 -0.93 17.88 8.95
N LEU A 28 -1.72 17.12 9.70
CA LEU A 28 -1.42 16.76 11.09
C LEU A 28 -0.16 15.87 11.18
N VAL A 29 -0.03 14.88 10.31
CA VAL A 29 1.17 14.03 10.25
C VAL A 29 2.39 14.85 9.84
N SER A 30 2.24 15.79 8.91
CA SER A 30 3.32 16.68 8.48
C SER A 30 3.75 17.63 9.58
N LEU A 31 2.78 18.20 10.31
CA LEU A 31 3.03 19.11 11.42
C LEU A 31 3.73 18.39 12.58
N SER A 32 3.36 17.14 12.87
CA SER A 32 4.05 16.36 13.91
C SER A 32 5.54 16.19 13.62
N ARG A 33 5.93 16.03 12.36
CA ARG A 33 7.35 15.96 11.96
C ARG A 33 8.10 17.26 12.22
N LEU A 34 7.46 18.41 12.01
CA LEU A 34 8.03 19.72 12.30
C LEU A 34 8.16 19.96 13.80
N VAL A 35 7.12 19.61 14.57
CA VAL A 35 7.09 19.76 16.03
C VAL A 35 8.14 18.87 16.69
N LEU A 36 8.36 17.67 16.17
CA LEU A 36 9.42 16.76 16.62
C LEU A 36 10.83 17.24 16.20
N GLY A 37 10.93 18.29 15.38
CA GLY A 37 12.21 18.86 14.94
C GLY A 37 13.03 17.96 14.01
N VAL A 38 12.44 16.90 13.47
CA VAL A 38 13.15 15.90 12.66
C VAL A 38 13.25 16.28 11.17
N HIS A 39 12.42 17.21 10.71
CA HIS A 39 12.40 17.67 9.33
C HIS A 39 12.24 19.18 9.25
N TYR A 40 12.84 19.80 8.24
CA TYR A 40 12.60 21.20 7.94
C TYR A 40 11.26 21.37 7.23
N PHE A 41 10.68 22.57 7.35
CA PHE A 41 9.44 22.90 6.64
C PHE A 41 9.54 22.68 5.12
N VAL A 42 10.71 22.96 4.55
CA VAL A 42 10.99 22.74 3.13
C VAL A 42 10.93 21.25 2.77
N ASP A 43 11.46 20.37 3.61
CA ASP A 43 11.41 18.91 3.38
C ASP A 43 9.96 18.41 3.37
N VAL A 44 9.15 18.95 4.28
CA VAL A 44 7.73 18.62 4.37
C VAL A 44 6.97 19.08 3.12
N LEU A 45 7.20 20.32 2.67
CA LEU A 45 6.57 20.82 1.44
C LEU A 45 7.00 20.02 0.22
N ALA A 46 8.29 19.71 0.09
CA ALA A 46 8.82 18.88 -0.99
C ALA A 46 8.17 17.48 -0.96
N GLY A 47 8.05 16.87 0.22
CA GLY A 47 7.38 15.58 0.41
C GLY A 47 5.89 15.61 0.05
N ILE A 48 5.17 16.67 0.40
CA ILE A 48 3.76 16.86 0.02
C ILE A 48 3.63 16.96 -1.50
N LEU A 49 4.41 17.85 -2.14
CA LEU A 49 4.38 18.04 -3.59
C LEU A 49 4.73 16.76 -4.33
N LEU A 50 5.81 16.09 -3.92
CA LEU A 50 6.21 14.81 -4.49
C LEU A 50 5.10 13.75 -4.32
N GLY A 51 4.51 13.67 -3.13
CA GLY A 51 3.42 12.74 -2.84
C GLY A 51 2.17 12.99 -3.71
N ILE A 52 1.84 14.25 -3.99
CA ILE A 52 0.74 14.62 -4.90
C ILE A 52 1.07 14.23 -6.33
N VAL A 53 2.27 14.57 -6.82
CA VAL A 53 2.71 14.28 -8.19
C VAL A 53 2.75 12.78 -8.44
N VAL A 54 3.39 12.02 -7.54
CA VAL A 54 3.49 10.56 -7.67
C VAL A 54 2.11 9.93 -7.57
N PHE A 55 1.26 10.35 -6.62
CA PHE A 55 -0.11 9.84 -6.52
C PHE A 55 -0.93 10.09 -7.79
N GLY A 56 -0.93 11.33 -8.30
CA GLY A 56 -1.65 11.69 -9.51
C GLY A 56 -1.15 10.93 -10.73
N SER A 57 0.17 10.76 -10.85
CA SER A 57 0.79 10.01 -11.96
C SER A 57 0.41 8.53 -11.92
N LEU A 58 0.46 7.90 -10.74
CA LEU A 58 0.06 6.50 -10.60
C LEU A 58 -1.45 6.32 -10.79
N TYR A 59 -2.27 7.25 -10.33
CA TYR A 59 -3.71 7.20 -10.54
C TYR A 59 -4.08 7.33 -12.03
N TRP A 60 -3.39 8.23 -12.74
CA TRP A 60 -3.51 8.36 -14.19
C TRP A 60 -3.05 7.09 -14.92
N LEU A 61 -1.91 6.52 -14.50
CA LEU A 61 -1.36 5.28 -15.08
C LEU A 61 -2.28 4.07 -14.85
N ALA A 62 -2.99 4.05 -13.72
CA ALA A 62 -4.02 3.06 -13.42
C ALA A 62 -5.32 3.27 -14.20
N GLU A 63 -5.36 4.19 -15.19
CA GLU A 63 -6.55 4.57 -15.92
C GLU A 63 -7.71 4.91 -14.97
N ASN A 64 -7.44 5.79 -14.01
CA ASN A 64 -8.38 6.22 -12.96
C ASN A 64 -8.82 5.10 -12.01
N GLY A 65 -8.00 4.07 -11.83
CA GLY A 65 -8.22 2.96 -10.90
C GLY A 65 -8.82 1.70 -11.53
N THR A 66 -8.94 1.66 -12.85
CA THR A 66 -9.45 0.49 -13.59
C THR A 66 -8.38 -0.59 -13.81
N HIS A 67 -7.10 -0.19 -13.88
CA HIS A 67 -5.97 -1.09 -14.17
C HIS A 67 -4.86 -1.00 -13.10
N PRO A 68 -5.15 -1.37 -11.84
CA PRO A 68 -4.17 -1.31 -10.75
C PRO A 68 -2.95 -2.24 -10.96
N GLU A 69 -3.02 -3.24 -11.84
CA GLU A 69 -1.86 -4.07 -12.18
C GLU A 69 -0.71 -3.26 -12.78
N ARG A 70 -1.01 -2.15 -13.48
CA ARG A 70 0.02 -1.27 -14.06
C ARG A 70 0.80 -0.52 -12.99
N VAL A 71 0.12 -0.09 -11.93
CA VAL A 71 0.75 0.58 -10.78
C VAL A 71 1.62 -0.40 -10.01
N LEU A 72 1.12 -1.61 -9.77
CA LEU A 72 1.88 -2.67 -9.11
C LEU A 72 3.12 -3.08 -9.92
N LEU A 73 2.99 -3.22 -11.25
CA LEU A 73 4.13 -3.46 -12.12
C LEU A 73 5.14 -2.32 -12.09
N THR A 74 4.67 -1.07 -12.09
CA THR A 74 5.54 0.11 -11.98
C THR A 74 6.31 0.10 -10.65
N ALA A 75 5.66 -0.28 -9.55
CA ALA A 75 6.31 -0.43 -8.25
C ALA A 75 7.36 -1.55 -8.26
N VAL A 76 7.11 -2.68 -8.94
CA VAL A 76 8.10 -3.76 -9.12
C VAL A 76 9.31 -3.27 -9.92
N VAL A 77 9.09 -2.55 -11.02
CA VAL A 77 10.17 -1.99 -11.85
C VAL A 77 11.01 -0.99 -11.07
N ILE A 78 10.38 -0.02 -10.40
CA ILE A 78 11.08 0.98 -9.59
C ILE A 78 11.82 0.31 -8.42
N GLY A 79 11.19 -0.65 -7.74
CA GLY A 79 11.82 -1.43 -6.67
C GLY A 79 13.04 -2.21 -7.15
N SER A 80 12.96 -2.80 -8.36
CA SER A 80 14.08 -3.49 -9.00
C SER A 80 15.25 -2.54 -9.30
N VAL A 81 14.97 -1.34 -9.82
CA VAL A 81 15.98 -0.30 -9.99
C VAL A 81 16.58 0.11 -8.64
N GLY A 82 15.76 0.23 -7.60
CA GLY A 82 16.20 0.52 -6.23
C GLY A 82 17.19 -0.50 -5.68
N LEU A 83 16.98 -1.80 -5.95
CA LEU A 83 17.93 -2.85 -5.57
C LEU A 83 19.29 -2.67 -6.26
N LEU A 84 19.30 -2.25 -7.53
CA LEU A 84 20.53 -2.04 -8.28
C LEU A 84 21.32 -0.81 -7.80
N VAL A 85 20.62 0.20 -7.27
CA VAL A 85 21.25 1.41 -6.72
C VAL A 85 21.80 1.14 -5.32
N ASN A 86 21.01 0.53 -4.44
CA ASN A 86 21.43 0.23 -3.08
C ASN A 86 20.65 -0.96 -2.50
N LEU A 87 21.39 -2.03 -2.18
CA LEU A 87 20.82 -3.23 -1.58
C LEU A 87 20.65 -3.01 -0.06
N THR A 88 19.44 -2.59 0.32
CA THR A 88 19.06 -2.38 1.72
C THR A 88 17.84 -3.22 2.08
N PHE A 89 17.58 -3.39 3.37
CA PHE A 89 16.35 -4.01 3.87
C PHE A 89 15.10 -3.37 3.26
N GLU A 90 15.05 -2.02 3.22
CA GLU A 90 13.93 -1.26 2.65
C GLU A 90 13.74 -1.55 1.16
N SER A 91 14.83 -1.64 0.39
CA SER A 91 14.77 -1.97 -1.03
C SER A 91 14.20 -3.38 -1.26
N VAL A 92 14.60 -4.35 -0.42
CA VAL A 92 14.13 -5.75 -0.49
C VAL A 92 12.66 -5.89 -0.05
N VAL A 93 12.27 -5.17 1.00
CA VAL A 93 10.87 -5.09 1.46
C VAL A 93 9.97 -4.49 0.38
N ALA A 94 10.41 -3.37 -0.21
CA ALA A 94 9.61 -2.64 -1.19
C ALA A 94 9.35 -3.49 -2.45
N ILE A 95 10.39 -4.13 -3.00
CA ILE A 95 10.23 -5.01 -4.16
C ILE A 95 9.48 -6.29 -3.82
N GLY A 96 9.74 -6.91 -2.67
CA GLY A 96 9.02 -8.11 -2.23
C GLY A 96 7.53 -7.86 -2.10
N GLY A 97 7.16 -6.80 -1.39
CA GLY A 97 5.77 -6.37 -1.26
C GLY A 97 5.11 -6.04 -2.60
N ALA A 98 5.77 -5.24 -3.45
CA ALA A 98 5.25 -4.90 -4.77
C ALA A 98 5.05 -6.14 -5.65
N PHE A 99 6.01 -7.06 -5.64
CA PHE A 99 5.96 -8.30 -6.41
C PHE A 99 4.85 -9.23 -5.93
N GLY A 100 4.75 -9.47 -4.62
CA GLY A 100 3.69 -10.30 -4.03
C GLY A 100 2.31 -9.75 -4.31
N GLY A 101 2.12 -8.43 -4.14
CA GLY A 101 0.87 -7.76 -4.47
C GLY A 101 0.53 -7.86 -5.96
N TRP A 102 1.50 -7.65 -6.86
CA TRP A 102 1.31 -7.76 -8.29
C TRP A 102 0.91 -9.16 -8.75
N VAL A 103 1.62 -10.20 -8.26
CA VAL A 103 1.33 -11.60 -8.60
C VAL A 103 -0.07 -11.97 -8.13
N VAL A 104 -0.39 -11.73 -6.85
CA VAL A 104 -1.70 -12.08 -6.31
C VAL A 104 -2.80 -11.34 -7.05
N TRP A 105 -2.65 -10.03 -7.25
CA TRP A 105 -3.62 -9.23 -8.01
C TRP A 105 -3.90 -9.85 -9.38
N ARG A 106 -2.86 -10.15 -10.18
CA ARG A 106 -3.04 -10.75 -11.51
C ARG A 106 -3.71 -12.13 -11.47
N THR A 107 -3.44 -12.94 -10.45
CA THR A 107 -4.06 -14.26 -10.33
C THR A 107 -5.52 -14.22 -9.88
N VAL A 108 -5.94 -13.14 -9.22
CA VAL A 108 -7.17 -13.10 -8.42
C VAL A 108 -8.20 -12.10 -8.95
N THR A 109 -7.79 -11.13 -9.79
CA THR A 109 -8.64 -10.03 -10.29
C THR A 109 -9.92 -10.51 -10.98
N GLU A 110 -9.86 -11.57 -11.77
CA GLU A 110 -11.02 -12.09 -12.51
C GLU A 110 -12.04 -12.80 -11.61
N VAL A 111 -11.65 -13.16 -10.39
CA VAL A 111 -12.44 -13.98 -9.46
C VAL A 111 -13.22 -13.11 -8.47
N ILE A 112 -12.85 -11.83 -8.30
CA ILE A 112 -13.50 -10.89 -7.37
C ILE A 112 -14.76 -10.33 -8.02
N PRO A 113 -15.98 -10.72 -7.61
CA PRO A 113 -17.21 -10.10 -8.10
C PRO A 113 -17.37 -8.72 -7.46
N ASN A 114 -17.97 -7.76 -8.18
CA ASN A 114 -18.35 -6.43 -7.67
C ASN A 114 -19.55 -6.49 -6.70
N GLN A 115 -19.48 -7.34 -5.67
CA GLN A 115 -20.51 -7.46 -4.64
C GLN A 115 -20.11 -6.72 -3.37
N PRO A 116 -21.06 -6.10 -2.65
CA PRO A 116 -20.77 -5.42 -1.40
C PRO A 116 -20.25 -6.41 -0.36
N SER A 117 -19.14 -6.07 0.29
CA SER A 117 -18.47 -6.97 1.22
C SER A 117 -19.33 -7.29 2.44
N THR A 118 -19.39 -8.57 2.80
CA THR A 118 -20.14 -9.04 3.98
C THR A 118 -19.37 -8.71 5.27
N ARG A 119 -20.06 -8.53 6.40
CA ARG A 119 -19.43 -8.24 7.72
C ARG A 119 -18.35 -9.27 8.09
N ARG A 120 -18.54 -10.53 7.70
CA ARG A 120 -17.57 -11.62 7.88
C ARG A 120 -16.31 -11.43 7.04
N GLU A 121 -16.45 -11.02 5.77
CA GLU A 121 -15.31 -10.73 4.89
C GLU A 121 -14.48 -9.56 5.43
N VAL A 122 -15.12 -8.53 5.98
CA VAL A 122 -14.43 -7.42 6.64
C VAL A 122 -13.62 -7.90 7.85
N ILE A 123 -14.21 -8.75 8.70
CA ILE A 123 -13.51 -9.32 9.87
C ILE A 123 -12.32 -10.19 9.43
N VAL A 124 -12.52 -11.04 8.42
CA VAL A 124 -11.43 -11.87 7.86
C VAL A 124 -10.34 -10.98 7.27
N ALA A 125 -10.68 -9.93 6.52
CA ALA A 125 -9.71 -9.01 5.96
C ALA A 125 -8.90 -8.28 7.04
N LEU A 126 -9.54 -7.86 8.13
CA LEU A 126 -8.85 -7.28 9.29
C LEU A 126 -7.90 -8.28 9.94
N PHE A 127 -8.35 -9.52 10.15
CA PHE A 127 -7.53 -10.58 10.75
C PHE A 127 -6.32 -10.94 9.87
N VAL A 128 -6.54 -11.08 8.56
CA VAL A 128 -5.47 -11.26 7.57
C VAL A 128 -4.51 -10.08 7.58
N GLY A 129 -5.02 -8.85 7.70
CA GLY A 129 -4.20 -7.65 7.85
C GLY A 129 -3.32 -7.68 9.10
N VAL A 130 -3.85 -8.14 10.25
CA VAL A 130 -3.08 -8.32 11.48
C VAL A 130 -1.98 -9.36 11.30
N ILE A 131 -2.29 -10.51 10.67
CA ILE A 131 -1.29 -11.55 10.39
C ILE A 131 -0.20 -11.01 9.46
N ALA A 132 -0.56 -10.32 8.38
CA ALA A 132 0.39 -9.73 7.44
C ALA A 132 1.33 -8.73 8.13
N ASN A 133 0.79 -7.87 9.02
CA ASN A 133 1.60 -6.96 9.83
C ASN A 133 2.48 -7.71 10.83
N GLY A 134 2.00 -8.81 11.42
CA GLY A 134 2.78 -9.68 12.31
C GLY A 134 3.97 -10.32 11.59
N ILE A 135 3.76 -10.84 10.38
CA ILE A 135 4.84 -11.38 9.53
C ILE A 135 5.88 -10.30 9.23
N PHE A 136 5.41 -9.11 8.83
CA PHE A 136 6.29 -7.97 8.57
C PHE A 136 7.12 -7.59 9.80
N GLY A 137 6.48 -7.47 10.96
CA GLY A 137 7.14 -7.16 12.23
C GLY A 137 8.15 -8.22 12.64
N ALA A 138 7.84 -9.50 12.45
CA ALA A 138 8.77 -10.59 12.73
C ALA A 138 10.00 -10.54 11.82
N VAL A 139 9.81 -10.31 10.52
CA VAL A 139 10.91 -10.15 9.56
C VAL A 139 11.82 -8.98 9.93
N TYR A 140 11.23 -7.87 10.39
CA TYR A 140 11.97 -6.68 10.83
C TYR A 140 12.75 -6.90 12.13
N ILE A 141 12.16 -7.56 13.13
CA ILE A 141 12.78 -7.72 14.45
C ILE A 141 13.86 -8.82 14.46
N LEU A 142 13.69 -9.86 13.63
CA LEU A 142 14.55 -11.04 13.63
C LEU A 142 15.76 -10.93 12.68
N ASP A 143 15.99 -9.75 12.07
CA ASP A 143 17.08 -9.50 11.13
C ASP A 143 17.22 -10.60 10.06
N ILE A 144 16.08 -10.97 9.48
CA ILE A 144 15.97 -12.11 8.57
C ILE A 144 16.81 -11.86 7.29
N PRO A 145 17.56 -12.87 6.78
CA PRO A 145 18.35 -12.71 5.57
C PRO A 145 17.52 -12.28 4.36
N TYR A 146 18.12 -11.50 3.45
CA TYR A 146 17.41 -10.84 2.35
C TYR A 146 16.48 -11.73 1.50
N PRO A 147 16.86 -12.96 1.10
CA PRO A 147 15.94 -13.83 0.36
C PRO A 147 14.65 -14.15 1.13
N PHE A 148 14.76 -14.36 2.45
CA PHE A 148 13.62 -14.65 3.30
C PHE A 148 12.80 -13.40 3.65
N THR A 149 13.45 -12.24 3.74
CA THR A 149 12.77 -10.93 3.87
C THR A 149 11.93 -10.63 2.63
N PHE A 150 12.48 -10.88 1.44
CA PHE A 150 11.74 -10.77 0.18
C PHE A 150 10.50 -11.68 0.19
N LEU A 151 10.67 -12.96 0.52
CA LEU A 151 9.57 -13.93 0.56
C LEU A 151 8.52 -13.56 1.61
N GLY A 152 8.93 -13.20 2.82
CA GLY A 152 8.03 -12.82 3.91
C GLY A 152 7.20 -11.59 3.57
N THR A 153 7.81 -10.57 2.98
CA THR A 153 7.12 -9.34 2.56
C THR A 153 6.21 -9.56 1.35
N ALA A 154 6.63 -10.38 0.38
CA ALA A 154 5.80 -10.80 -0.74
C ALA A 154 4.56 -11.57 -0.28
N ILE A 155 4.72 -12.49 0.68
CA ILE A 155 3.60 -13.22 1.27
C ILE A 155 2.70 -12.27 2.05
N ALA A 156 3.25 -11.39 2.90
CA ALA A 156 2.46 -10.47 3.71
C ALA A 156 1.58 -9.56 2.84
N VAL A 157 2.17 -8.91 1.83
CA VAL A 157 1.43 -8.01 0.92
C VAL A 157 0.51 -8.80 0.00
N GLY A 158 0.96 -9.92 -0.56
CA GLY A 158 0.12 -10.78 -1.38
C GLY A 158 -1.12 -11.27 -0.63
N THR A 159 -0.98 -11.69 0.62
CA THR A 159 -2.11 -12.12 1.46
C THR A 159 -3.04 -10.96 1.78
N ALA A 160 -2.50 -9.76 2.04
CA ALA A 160 -3.31 -8.56 2.25
C ALA A 160 -4.13 -8.19 1.00
N VAL A 161 -3.55 -8.30 -0.20
CA VAL A 161 -4.23 -8.07 -1.48
C VAL A 161 -5.28 -9.16 -1.75
N GLY A 162 -4.97 -10.42 -1.46
CA GLY A 162 -5.87 -11.56 -1.64
C GLY A 162 -6.92 -11.74 -0.53
N ALA A 163 -6.90 -10.90 0.51
CA ALA A 163 -7.76 -11.01 1.69
C ALA A 163 -9.27 -11.12 1.38
N PRO A 164 -9.83 -10.39 0.40
CA PRO A 164 -11.25 -10.50 0.06
C PRO A 164 -11.64 -11.92 -0.38
N ILE A 165 -10.75 -12.59 -1.12
CA ILE A 165 -11.02 -13.96 -1.59
C ILE A 165 -10.82 -14.99 -0.50
N ILE A 166 -9.82 -14.82 0.37
CA ILE A 166 -9.70 -15.65 1.57
C ILE A 166 -10.99 -15.57 2.41
N GLY A 167 -11.57 -14.37 2.53
CA GLY A 167 -12.86 -14.16 3.19
C GLY A 167 -14.00 -14.97 2.57
N LYS A 168 -14.07 -15.02 1.24
CA LYS A 168 -15.10 -15.75 0.49
C LYS A 168 -14.94 -17.27 0.55
N TRP A 169 -13.71 -17.79 0.51
CA TRP A 169 -13.47 -19.24 0.62
C TRP A 169 -13.77 -19.78 2.02
N LEU A 170 -13.61 -18.93 3.03
CA LEU A 170 -13.91 -19.27 4.41
C LEU A 170 -15.39 -19.04 4.76
N SER A 171 -16.18 -18.34 3.93
CA SER A 171 -17.57 -17.99 4.22
C SER A 171 -18.54 -19.12 3.93
#